data_AF-A0AAE1E9A7-F1
#
_entry.id   AF-A0AAE1E9A7-F1
#
_cell.length_a   1.000
_cell.length_b   1.000
_cell.length_c   1.000
_cell.angle_alpha   90.00
_cell.angle_beta   90.00
_cell.angle_gamma   90.00
#
_symmetry.space_group_name_H-M   'P 1'
#
loop_
_entity.id
_entity.type
_entity.pdbx_description
1 polymer ?
#
loop_
_entity_poly.entity_id
_entity_poly.type
_entity_poly.pdbx_seq_one_letter_code
_entity_poly.pdbx_strand_id
1 'polypeptide(L)'
;MASKNGAQLSKNVLQMKFMQRSVLRMEKEQNEEERQKIIDDEHWALDLPEYKTKESDFLENQSYSICEELLFGRQSYQGFNPEIEKLMKVQNAEKEAQKSEQKEKEESVGDQEMAQRYSSLMGIIAKKFSKKRQRSSETKSQDEEEEHSRKKFMKPSE
;
A
#
# COMPACT_ATOMS: atom_id res chain seq x y z
N MET A 1 25.29 -0.05 36.81
CA MET A 1 26.34 -1.08 37.03
C MET A 1 25.76 -2.21 37.88
N ALA A 2 24.93 -3.08 37.29
CA ALA A 2 24.33 -4.19 38.03
C ALA A 2 25.35 -5.32 38.18
N SER A 3 25.67 -5.64 39.42
CA SER A 3 26.62 -6.70 39.79
C SER A 3 26.18 -8.05 39.21
N LYS A 4 27.01 -8.65 38.35
CA LYS A 4 26.88 -10.03 37.85
C LYS A 4 27.23 -11.05 38.96
N ASN A 5 26.52 -10.99 40.08
CA ASN A 5 26.62 -11.98 41.17
C ASN A 5 25.72 -13.20 40.89
N GLY A 6 25.79 -13.76 39.70
CA GLY A 6 25.16 -15.04 39.34
C GLY A 6 26.23 -16.12 39.25
N ALA A 7 26.01 -17.27 39.89
CA ALA A 7 26.91 -18.43 39.84
C ALA A 7 27.22 -18.81 38.38
N GLN A 8 28.44 -18.55 37.93
CA GLN A 8 28.89 -18.96 36.60
C GLN A 8 29.07 -20.48 36.55
N LEU A 9 28.59 -21.09 35.48
CA LEU A 9 28.78 -22.51 35.24
C LEU A 9 30.28 -22.82 35.04
N SER A 10 30.70 -24.01 35.44
CA SER A 10 32.08 -24.43 35.26
C SER A 10 32.45 -24.53 33.77
N LYS A 11 33.73 -24.25 33.46
CA LYS A 11 34.23 -24.28 32.07
C LYS A 11 33.96 -25.61 31.36
N ASN A 12 34.04 -26.73 32.10
CA ASN A 12 33.78 -28.07 31.57
C ASN A 12 32.31 -28.27 31.18
N VAL A 13 31.36 -27.75 31.96
CA VAL A 13 29.92 -27.82 31.64
C VAL A 13 29.60 -26.95 30.43
N LEU A 14 30.25 -25.78 30.33
CA LEU A 14 30.05 -24.83 29.25
C LEU A 14 30.54 -25.35 27.89
N GLN A 15 31.58 -26.21 27.89
CA GLN A 15 32.12 -26.85 26.67
C GLN A 15 31.22 -27.98 26.12
N MET A 16 30.25 -28.45 26.90
CA MET A 16 29.34 -29.53 26.48
C MET A 16 28.46 -29.11 25.29
N LYS A 17 28.16 -30.06 24.40
CA LYS A 17 27.41 -29.81 23.15
C LYS A 17 26.09 -29.07 23.33
N PHE A 18 25.37 -29.29 24.42
CA PHE A 18 24.10 -28.62 24.70
C PHE A 18 24.27 -27.15 25.12
N MET A 19 25.44 -26.76 25.65
CA MET A 19 25.76 -25.38 26.02
C MET A 19 26.40 -24.59 24.88
N GLN A 20 26.92 -25.25 23.85
CA GLN A 20 27.65 -24.61 22.74
C GLN A 20 26.86 -23.50 22.05
N ARG A 21 25.55 -23.64 21.86
CA ARG A 21 24.74 -22.59 21.21
C ARG A 21 24.72 -21.29 22.04
N SER A 22 24.64 -21.40 23.36
CA SER A 22 24.66 -20.25 24.27
C SER A 22 26.04 -19.62 24.35
N VAL A 23 27.10 -20.45 24.37
CA VAL A 23 28.50 -20.00 24.35
C VAL A 23 28.80 -19.22 23.08
N LEU A 24 28.52 -19.81 21.92
CA LEU A 24 28.74 -19.18 20.62
C LEU A 24 27.97 -17.86 20.48
N ARG A 25 26.78 -17.77 21.08
CA ARG A 25 26.02 -16.51 21.12
C ARG A 25 26.73 -15.46 21.97
N MET A 26 27.16 -15.81 23.19
CA MET A 26 27.86 -14.89 24.07
C MET A 26 29.22 -14.45 23.51
N GLU A 27 29.98 -15.36 22.91
CA GLU A 27 31.26 -15.06 22.28
C GLU A 27 31.09 -14.19 21.03
N LYS A 28 30.05 -14.43 20.22
CA LYS A 28 29.72 -13.56 19.09
C LYS A 28 29.36 -12.15 19.56
N GLU A 29 28.58 -12.02 20.63
CA GLU A 29 28.21 -10.72 21.20
C GLU A 29 29.43 -9.98 21.75
N GLN A 30 30.31 -10.67 22.49
CA GLN A 30 31.57 -10.09 22.98
C GLN A 30 32.48 -9.65 21.83
N ASN A 31 32.64 -10.48 20.80
CA ASN A 31 33.45 -10.14 19.62
C ASN A 31 32.84 -8.95 18.85
N GLU A 32 31.52 -8.84 18.77
CA GLU A 32 30.85 -7.70 18.14
C GLU A 32 31.03 -6.43 18.97
N GLU A 33 30.92 -6.50 20.30
CA GLU A 33 31.20 -5.38 21.20
C GLU A 33 32.66 -4.92 21.11
N GLU A 34 33.61 -5.84 21.04
CA GLU A 34 35.02 -5.52 20.86
C GLU A 34 35.29 -4.91 19.49
N ARG A 35 34.67 -5.44 18.43
CA ARG A 35 34.75 -4.85 17.08
C ARG A 35 34.15 -3.45 17.04
N GLN A 36 32.98 -3.26 17.67
CA GLN A 36 32.33 -1.96 17.72
C GLN A 36 33.19 -0.96 18.50
N LYS A 37 33.83 -1.37 19.61
CA LYS A 37 34.77 -0.50 20.34
C LYS A 37 35.97 -0.12 19.49
N ILE A 38 36.57 -1.07 18.76
CA ILE A 38 37.69 -0.77 17.85
C ILE A 38 37.24 0.20 16.76
N ILE A 39 36.07 -0.03 16.17
CA ILE A 39 35.45 0.88 15.20
C ILE A 39 35.27 2.26 15.85
N ASP A 40 34.64 2.38 17.01
CA ASP A 40 34.38 3.66 17.68
C ASP A 40 35.68 4.40 18.05
N ASP A 41 36.73 3.67 18.45
CA ASP A 41 38.04 4.22 18.78
C ASP A 41 38.81 4.70 17.53
N GLU A 42 38.64 4.04 16.38
CA GLU A 42 39.30 4.36 15.11
C GLU A 42 38.50 5.37 14.24
N HIS A 43 37.18 5.37 14.34
CA HIS A 43 36.28 6.19 13.51
C HIS A 43 36.17 7.59 14.10
N TRP A 44 37.12 8.45 13.75
CA TRP A 44 36.99 9.88 13.93
C TRP A 44 36.17 10.48 12.78
N ALA A 45 35.09 11.20 13.10
CA ALA A 45 34.32 11.97 12.11
C ALA A 45 34.83 13.41 12.06
N LEU A 46 35.16 13.91 10.86
CA LEU A 46 35.52 15.30 10.66
C LEU A 46 34.25 16.13 10.40
N ASP A 47 33.84 16.90 11.40
CA ASP A 47 32.69 17.79 11.31
C ASP A 47 33.02 19.04 10.46
N LEU A 48 32.93 18.89 9.14
CA LEU A 48 33.03 20.01 8.21
C LEU A 48 31.65 20.66 7.99
N PRO A 49 31.43 21.93 8.39
CA PRO A 49 30.14 22.61 8.26
C PRO A 49 29.60 22.67 6.82
N GLU A 50 30.49 22.64 5.83
CA GLU A 50 30.14 22.75 4.40
C GLU A 50 29.51 21.49 3.80
N TYR A 51 29.75 20.33 4.40
CA TYR A 51 29.25 19.03 3.93
C TYR A 51 28.02 18.55 4.68
N LYS A 52 27.72 19.12 5.86
CA LYS A 52 26.53 18.76 6.66
C LYS A 52 25.22 19.16 5.98
N THR A 53 25.25 20.09 5.02
CA THR A 53 24.03 20.70 4.44
C THR A 53 23.81 20.34 2.97
N LYS A 54 24.71 19.58 2.35
CA LYS A 54 24.63 19.24 0.92
C LYS A 54 24.46 17.73 0.77
N GLU A 55 23.31 17.23 1.18
CA GLU A 55 22.83 15.97 0.63
C GLU A 55 22.61 16.19 -0.87
N SER A 56 23.07 15.25 -1.69
CA SER A 56 22.87 15.33 -3.14
C SER A 56 21.39 15.25 -3.47
N ASP A 57 20.86 16.22 -4.21
CA ASP A 57 19.46 16.21 -4.68
C ASP A 57 19.13 15.00 -5.58
N PHE A 58 20.16 14.37 -6.15
CA PHE A 58 20.04 13.24 -7.07
C PHE A 58 20.80 12.01 -6.54
N LEU A 59 20.13 10.86 -6.64
CA LEU A 59 20.69 9.55 -6.30
C LEU A 59 20.83 8.73 -7.58
N GLU A 60 22.07 8.41 -7.96
CA GLU A 60 22.34 7.48 -9.05
C GLU A 60 22.22 6.05 -8.54
N ASN A 61 21.28 5.29 -9.11
CA ASN A 61 21.10 3.87 -8.81
C ASN A 61 21.38 3.05 -10.06
N GLN A 62 22.28 2.07 -9.98
CA GLN A 62 22.57 1.16 -11.09
C GLN A 62 21.49 0.08 -11.27
N SER A 63 20.69 -0.18 -10.24
CA SER A 63 19.66 -1.19 -10.26
C SER A 63 18.34 -0.66 -10.83
N TYR A 64 17.77 -1.38 -11.79
CA TYR A 64 16.42 -1.11 -12.30
C TYR A 64 15.30 -1.48 -11.32
N SER A 65 15.60 -2.16 -10.22
CA SER A 65 14.59 -2.65 -9.26
C SER A 65 13.74 -1.56 -8.60
N ILE A 66 14.23 -0.32 -8.57
CA ILE A 66 13.50 0.83 -8.03
C ILE A 66 12.51 1.37 -9.06
N CYS A 67 12.91 1.39 -10.34
CA CYS A 67 12.12 1.95 -11.44
C CYS A 67 11.11 0.93 -11.99
N GLU A 68 11.52 -0.32 -12.11
CA GLU A 68 10.68 -1.41 -12.58
C GLU A 68 10.13 -2.16 -11.36
N GLU A 69 8.80 -2.23 -11.25
CA GLU A 69 8.10 -3.00 -10.20
C GLU A 69 8.27 -4.52 -10.38
N LEU A 70 9.50 -5.03 -10.36
CA LEU A 70 9.83 -6.40 -10.70
C LEU A 70 9.14 -7.40 -9.76
N LEU A 71 8.54 -8.44 -10.35
CA LEU A 71 7.95 -9.56 -9.62
C LEU A 71 9.03 -10.57 -9.22
N PHE A 72 8.66 -11.49 -8.33
CA PHE A 72 9.53 -12.63 -8.01
C PHE A 72 9.90 -13.42 -9.27
N GLY A 73 11.21 -13.57 -9.52
CA GLY A 73 11.73 -14.12 -10.77
C GLY A 73 11.56 -15.64 -10.94
N ARG A 74 11.52 -16.41 -9.84
CA ARG A 74 11.33 -17.86 -9.92
C ARG A 74 9.84 -18.19 -9.91
N GLN A 75 9.32 -18.59 -11.05
CA GLN A 75 7.88 -18.81 -11.23
C GLN A 75 7.58 -20.24 -11.67
N SER A 76 6.49 -20.77 -11.14
CA SER A 76 5.90 -22.04 -11.57
C SER A 76 4.40 -21.85 -11.73
N TYR A 77 3.82 -22.63 -12.62
CA TYR A 77 2.40 -22.55 -12.96
C TYR A 77 1.80 -23.95 -12.95
N GLN A 78 0.48 -24.01 -12.78
CA GLN A 78 -0.32 -25.24 -12.90
C GLN A 78 0.14 -26.39 -11.97
N GLY A 79 0.71 -26.06 -10.80
CA GLY A 79 1.10 -27.06 -9.81
C GLY A 79 2.40 -27.80 -10.13
N PHE A 80 3.20 -27.35 -11.11
CA PHE A 80 4.47 -28.00 -11.48
C PHE A 80 5.48 -27.99 -10.32
N ASN A 81 5.42 -26.97 -9.46
CA ASN A 81 6.11 -26.94 -8.18
C ASN A 81 5.32 -26.10 -7.16
N PRO A 82 4.57 -26.74 -6.24
CA PRO A 82 3.72 -26.02 -5.30
C PRO A 82 4.52 -25.19 -4.28
N GLU A 83 5.77 -25.55 -3.99
CA GLU A 83 6.61 -24.76 -3.09
C GLU A 83 7.01 -23.41 -3.72
N ILE A 84 7.35 -23.42 -5.01
CA ILE A 84 7.67 -22.19 -5.76
C ILE A 84 6.42 -21.33 -5.92
N GLU A 85 5.25 -21.91 -6.19
CA GLU A 85 4.00 -21.15 -6.25
C GLU A 85 3.67 -20.48 -4.91
N LYS A 86 3.92 -21.17 -3.79
CA LYS A 86 3.74 -20.60 -2.46
C LYS A 86 4.71 -19.44 -2.22
N LEU A 87 5.98 -19.60 -2.59
CA LEU A 87 6.98 -18.53 -2.48
C LEU A 87 6.63 -17.32 -3.35
N MET A 88 6.18 -17.56 -4.59
CA MET A 88 5.71 -16.50 -5.50
C MET A 88 4.57 -15.70 -4.86
N LYS A 89 3.57 -16.37 -4.30
CA LYS A 89 2.43 -15.71 -3.64
C LYS A 89 2.87 -14.89 -2.43
N VAL A 90 3.75 -15.43 -1.58
CA VAL A 90 4.23 -14.71 -0.39
C VAL A 90 5.03 -13.46 -0.77
N GLN A 91 5.92 -13.56 -1.76
CA GLN A 91 6.76 -12.43 -2.14
C GLN A 91 6.04 -11.36 -2.97
N ASN A 92 5.03 -11.74 -3.74
CA ASN A 92 4.24 -10.78 -4.53
C ASN A 92 3.02 -10.22 -3.78
N ALA A 93 2.66 -10.77 -2.61
CA ALA A 93 1.44 -10.41 -1.86
C ALA A 93 1.34 -8.91 -1.56
N GLU A 94 2.43 -8.28 -1.11
CA GLU A 94 2.42 -6.85 -0.77
C GLU A 94 2.14 -5.98 -2.00
N LYS A 95 2.73 -6.34 -3.15
CA LYS A 95 2.53 -5.61 -4.41
C LYS A 95 1.13 -5.83 -4.97
N GLU A 96 0.60 -7.05 -4.86
CA GLU A 96 -0.78 -7.36 -5.28
C GLU A 96 -1.80 -6.61 -4.41
N ALA A 97 -1.56 -6.51 -3.10
CA ALA A 97 -2.42 -5.75 -2.18
C ALA A 97 -2.39 -4.25 -2.47
N GLN A 98 -1.22 -3.68 -2.76
CA GLN A 98 -1.12 -2.27 -3.15
C GLN A 98 -1.87 -1.99 -4.46
N LYS A 99 -1.75 -2.88 -5.46
CA LYS A 99 -2.49 -2.77 -6.72
C LYS A 99 -4.00 -2.90 -6.54
N SER A 100 -4.46 -3.82 -5.68
CA SER A 100 -5.89 -3.94 -5.39
C SER A 100 -6.43 -2.71 -4.67
N GLU A 101 -5.70 -2.16 -3.71
CA GLU A 101 -6.11 -0.96 -2.98
C GLU A 101 -6.20 0.27 -3.91
N GLN A 102 -5.26 0.43 -4.84
CA GLN A 102 -5.32 1.49 -5.85
C GLN A 102 -6.56 1.35 -6.74
N LYS A 103 -6.84 0.14 -7.22
CA LYS A 103 -8.02 -0.13 -8.05
C LYS A 103 -9.32 0.13 -7.30
N GLU A 104 -9.41 -0.28 -6.03
CA GLU A 104 -10.59 0.00 -5.20
C GLU A 104 -10.78 1.50 -4.98
N LYS A 105 -9.69 2.26 -4.78
CA LYS A 105 -9.75 3.73 -4.68
C LYS A 105 -10.27 4.37 -5.96
N GLU A 106 -9.82 3.91 -7.13
CA GLU A 106 -10.29 4.40 -8.43
C GLU A 106 -11.77 4.10 -8.68
N GLU A 107 -12.24 2.91 -8.27
CA GLU A 107 -13.62 2.49 -8.48
C GLU A 107 -14.58 3.09 -7.43
N SER A 108 -14.06 3.53 -6.28
CA SER A 108 -14.83 4.20 -5.23
C SER A 108 -15.08 5.68 -5.56
N VAL A 109 -16.34 6.12 -5.46
CA VAL A 109 -16.70 7.54 -5.52
C VAL A 109 -16.43 8.16 -4.16
N GLY A 110 -15.58 9.20 -4.11
CA GLY A 110 -15.28 9.89 -2.86
C GLY A 110 -16.49 10.59 -2.25
N ASP A 111 -16.50 10.77 -0.93
CA ASP A 111 -17.63 11.35 -0.17
C ASP A 111 -18.07 12.73 -0.70
N GLN A 112 -17.11 13.55 -1.11
CA GLN A 112 -17.38 14.89 -1.67
C GLN A 112 -18.11 14.81 -3.01
N GLU A 113 -17.66 13.91 -3.90
CA GLU A 113 -18.31 13.69 -5.19
C GLU A 113 -19.70 13.06 -5.00
N MET A 114 -19.82 12.12 -4.06
CA MET A 114 -21.09 11.51 -3.68
C MET A 114 -22.07 12.59 -3.20
N ALA A 115 -21.66 13.50 -2.32
CA ALA A 115 -22.50 14.60 -1.83
C ALA A 115 -22.97 15.54 -2.94
N GLN A 116 -22.12 15.85 -3.93
CA GLN A 116 -22.49 16.67 -5.09
C GLN A 116 -23.49 15.98 -6.01
N ARG A 117 -23.36 14.66 -6.21
CA ARG A 117 -24.33 13.85 -6.97
C ARG A 117 -25.69 13.83 -6.26
N TYR A 118 -25.70 13.64 -4.93
CA TYR A 118 -26.92 13.66 -4.13
C TYR A 118 -27.63 15.02 -4.16
N SER A 119 -26.89 16.14 -4.01
CA SER A 119 -27.49 17.48 -4.04
C SER A 119 -28.14 17.79 -5.39
N SER A 120 -27.48 17.43 -6.48
CA SER A 120 -28.00 17.57 -7.85
C SER A 120 -29.27 16.73 -8.07
N LEU A 121 -29.28 15.48 -7.59
CA LEU A 121 -30.42 14.58 -7.70
C LEU A 121 -31.63 15.06 -6.87
N MET A 122 -31.41 15.53 -5.64
CA MET A 122 -32.48 16.09 -4.80
C MET A 122 -33.13 17.32 -5.43
N GLY A 123 -32.36 18.18 -6.10
CA GLY A 123 -32.89 19.32 -6.84
C GLY A 123 -33.83 18.92 -8.00
N ILE A 124 -33.51 17.83 -8.70
CA ILE A 124 -34.35 17.28 -9.79
C ILE A 124 -35.62 16.63 -9.21
N ILE A 125 -35.47 15.85 -8.14
CA ILE A 125 -36.59 15.15 -7.49
C ILE A 125 -37.59 16.16 -6.92
N ALA A 126 -37.11 17.21 -6.22
CA ALA A 126 -37.96 18.27 -5.70
C ALA A 126 -38.78 18.95 -6.81
N LYS A 127 -38.19 19.19 -7.98
CA LYS A 127 -38.89 19.76 -9.16
C LYS A 127 -39.97 18.82 -9.73
N LYS A 128 -39.77 17.50 -9.68
CA LYS A 128 -40.79 16.53 -10.13
C LYS A 128 -42.02 16.51 -9.22
N PHE A 129 -41.81 16.64 -7.91
CA PHE A 129 -42.91 16.64 -6.95
C PHE A 129 -43.65 17.98 -6.87
N SER A 130 -42.98 19.10 -7.06
CA SER A 130 -43.64 20.42 -7.11
C SER A 130 -44.51 20.59 -8.36
N LYS A 131 -44.06 20.09 -9.53
CA LYS A 131 -44.81 20.20 -10.79
C LYS A 131 -46.09 19.33 -10.81
N LYS A 132 -46.14 18.24 -10.03
CA LYS A 132 -47.33 17.38 -9.97
C LYS A 132 -48.49 18.01 -9.18
N ARG A 133 -48.21 18.95 -8.26
CA ARG A 133 -49.24 19.67 -7.48
C ARG A 133 -49.95 20.77 -8.27
N GLN A 134 -49.30 21.32 -9.30
CA GLN A 134 -49.85 22.39 -10.16
C GLN A 134 -50.66 21.82 -11.34
N ARG A 135 -50.41 20.58 -11.77
CA ARG A 135 -51.13 19.96 -12.91
C ARG A 135 -52.60 19.66 -12.62
N SER A 136 -53.02 19.62 -11.34
CA SER A 136 -54.43 19.41 -10.97
C SER A 136 -55.27 20.70 -10.92
N SER A 137 -54.65 21.88 -11.06
CA SER A 137 -55.35 23.17 -11.06
C SER A 137 -55.58 23.77 -12.45
N GLU A 138 -54.94 23.23 -13.50
CA GLU A 138 -55.04 23.76 -14.88
C GLU A 138 -56.02 22.98 -15.78
N THR A 139 -56.63 21.88 -15.32
CA THR A 139 -57.60 21.09 -16.11
C THR A 139 -59.03 21.68 -16.15
N LYS A 140 -59.18 23.01 -16.14
CA LYS A 140 -60.50 23.66 -16.33
C LYS A 140 -60.55 24.83 -17.31
N SER A 141 -59.50 25.12 -18.07
CA SER A 141 -59.60 26.11 -19.13
C SER A 141 -58.58 25.87 -20.24
N GLN A 142 -59.10 25.69 -21.45
CA GLN A 142 -58.45 25.64 -22.76
C GLN A 142 -58.19 24.23 -23.31
N ASP A 143 -59.23 23.73 -23.99
CA ASP A 143 -59.11 22.84 -25.14
C ASP A 143 -58.37 23.58 -26.27
N GLU A 144 -57.08 23.28 -26.47
CA GLU A 144 -56.45 23.28 -27.79
C GLU A 144 -55.55 22.04 -27.87
N GLU A 145 -56.02 21.05 -28.63
CA GLU A 145 -55.30 19.82 -28.92
C GLU A 145 -54.19 20.10 -29.95
N GLU A 146 -52.95 20.26 -29.51
CA GLU A 146 -51.79 20.01 -30.38
C GLU A 146 -51.31 18.57 -30.20
N GLU A 147 -51.68 17.70 -31.13
CA GLU A 147 -51.14 16.34 -31.22
C GLU A 147 -49.64 16.38 -31.58
N HIS A 148 -48.77 16.24 -30.57
CA HIS A 148 -47.37 15.96 -30.82
C HIS A 148 -47.20 14.55 -31.41
N SER A 149 -46.85 14.48 -32.69
CA SER A 149 -46.54 13.23 -33.38
C SER A 149 -45.44 12.44 -32.67
N ARG A 150 -45.71 11.18 -32.35
CA ARG A 150 -44.75 10.28 -31.70
C ARG A 150 -43.60 9.99 -32.68
N LYS A 151 -42.40 10.50 -32.38
CA LYS A 151 -41.18 10.17 -33.11
C LYS A 151 -40.93 8.65 -32.97
N LYS A 152 -41.04 7.92 -34.08
CA LYS A 152 -40.73 6.49 -34.13
C LYS A 152 -39.22 6.30 -34.17
N PHE A 153 -38.75 5.24 -33.51
CA PHE A 153 -37.34 4.85 -33.46
C PHE A 153 -36.86 4.46 -34.86
N MET A 154 -35.87 5.20 -35.38
CA MET A 154 -35.18 4.86 -36.62
C MET A 154 -34.01 3.93 -36.29
N LYS A 155 -33.96 2.76 -36.92
CA LYS A 155 -32.78 1.88 -36.83
C LYS A 155 -31.62 2.49 -37.64
N PRO A 156 -30.37 2.37 -37.17
CA PRO A 156 -29.19 2.81 -37.92
C PRO A 156 -29.08 2.05 -39.26
N SER A 157 -28.62 2.75 -40.30
CA SER A 157 -28.27 2.13 -41.59
C SER A 157 -26.99 1.30 -41.47
N GLU A 158 -26.89 0.25 -42.30
CA GLU A 158 -25.69 -0.59 -42.44
C GLU A 158 -24.43 0.20 -42.83
#